data_AF-A0A7S4E681-F1
#
_entry.id   AF-A0A7S4E681-F1
#
_cell.length_a   1.000
_cell.length_b   1.000
_cell.length_c   1.000
_cell.angle_alpha   90.00
_cell.angle_beta   90.00
_cell.angle_gamma   90.00
#
_symmetry.space_group_name_H-M   'P 1'
#
loop_
_entity.id
_entity.type
_entity.pdbx_description
1 polymer ?
#
loop_
_entity_poly.entity_id
_entity_poly.type
_entity_poly.pdbx_seq_one_letter_code
_entity_poly.pdbx_strand_id
1 'polypeptide(L)'
;MGAAIEREATAVLKDAEQLAKVDTIEELVALLIFTVIALTAIWVLYRLDSAPVWELAKVDEFTKAVDGDRVLFAGSWNPPHAGHVAILRALARRHGHVYACVGHNAKKTYLVDAEQRTQLVRVVVDADPVLRNRVTVVATAGYVWREAKRLKCAALYRGVRSWRADGFSETVLHVLNLVCVLGVRSFPS
;
A
#
# COMPACT_ATOMS: atom_id res chain seq x y z
N MET A 1 43.58 -27.06 -62.02
CA MET A 1 42.23 -26.46 -62.08
C MET A 1 41.45 -26.69 -60.78
N GLY A 2 41.39 -27.93 -60.24
CA GLY A 2 40.64 -28.22 -59.00
C GLY A 2 41.06 -27.41 -57.75
N ALA A 3 42.36 -27.23 -57.51
CA ALA A 3 42.84 -26.49 -56.33
C ALA A 3 42.53 -24.98 -56.34
N ALA A 4 42.29 -24.39 -57.52
CA ALA A 4 41.89 -22.98 -57.63
C ALA A 4 40.40 -22.83 -57.29
N ILE A 5 39.58 -23.76 -57.79
CA ILE A 5 38.13 -23.82 -57.55
C ILE A 5 37.84 -24.07 -56.05
N GLU A 6 38.60 -24.95 -55.39
CA GLU A 6 38.46 -25.20 -53.94
C GLU A 6 38.79 -23.96 -53.08
N ARG A 7 39.83 -23.21 -53.44
CA ARG A 7 40.19 -21.98 -52.71
C ARG A 7 39.13 -20.90 -52.87
N GLU A 8 38.59 -20.75 -54.08
CA GLU A 8 37.52 -19.81 -54.39
C GLU A 8 36.22 -20.17 -53.63
N ALA A 9 35.84 -21.45 -53.63
CA ALA A 9 34.69 -21.93 -52.85
C ALA A 9 34.86 -21.71 -51.33
N THR A 10 36.06 -21.91 -50.80
CA THR A 10 36.35 -21.69 -49.37
C THR A 10 36.30 -20.21 -48.99
N ALA A 11 36.73 -19.31 -49.88
CA ALA A 11 36.66 -17.87 -49.65
C ALA A 11 35.19 -17.39 -49.61
N VAL A 12 34.37 -17.84 -50.57
CA VAL A 12 32.93 -17.50 -50.62
C VAL A 12 32.19 -17.99 -49.38
N LEU A 13 32.51 -19.18 -48.87
CA LEU A 13 31.90 -19.70 -47.64
C LEU A 13 32.27 -18.87 -46.40
N LYS A 14 33.52 -18.41 -46.30
CA LYS A 14 33.95 -17.54 -45.20
C LYS A 14 33.28 -16.16 -45.25
N ASP A 15 33.16 -15.59 -46.44
CA ASP A 15 32.49 -14.31 -46.63
C ASP A 15 30.99 -14.41 -46.28
N ALA A 16 30.33 -15.51 -46.67
CA ALA A 16 28.94 -15.77 -46.31
C ALA A 16 28.74 -15.97 -44.80
N GLU A 17 29.65 -16.68 -44.11
CA GLU A 17 29.59 -16.85 -42.65
C GLU A 17 29.81 -15.54 -41.92
N GLN A 18 30.69 -14.68 -42.43
CA GLN A 18 30.96 -13.36 -41.86
C GLN A 18 29.76 -12.41 -42.02
N LEU A 19 29.10 -12.42 -43.19
CA LEU A 19 27.86 -11.68 -43.43
C LEU A 19 26.74 -12.12 -42.47
N ALA A 20 26.52 -13.43 -42.31
CA ALA A 20 25.50 -13.96 -41.40
C ALA A 20 25.74 -13.56 -39.93
N LYS A 21 27.01 -13.47 -39.49
CA LYS A 21 27.36 -12.99 -38.13
C LYS A 21 27.05 -11.50 -37.95
N VAL A 22 27.30 -10.68 -38.97
CA VAL A 22 26.99 -9.24 -38.93
C VAL A 22 25.49 -9.03 -38.81
N ASP A 23 24.68 -9.73 -39.60
CA ASP A 23 23.21 -9.67 -39.53
C ASP A 23 22.69 -10.07 -38.15
N THR A 24 23.25 -11.14 -37.56
CA THR A 24 22.88 -11.59 -36.21
C THR A 24 23.21 -10.55 -35.14
N ILE A 25 24.32 -9.83 -35.27
CA ILE A 25 24.71 -8.78 -34.33
C ILE A 25 23.77 -7.57 -34.44
N GLU A 26 23.42 -7.16 -35.66
CA GLU A 26 22.48 -6.06 -35.88
C GLU A 26 21.09 -6.36 -35.30
N GLU A 27 20.59 -7.58 -35.47
CA GLU A 27 19.34 -8.04 -34.88
C GLU A 27 19.37 -8.01 -33.34
N LEU A 28 20.46 -8.48 -32.74
CA LEU A 28 20.64 -8.46 -31.28
C LEU A 28 20.70 -7.03 -30.72
N VAL A 29 21.38 -6.12 -31.42
CA VAL A 29 21.45 -4.71 -31.04
C VAL A 29 20.07 -4.05 -31.16
N ALA A 30 19.32 -4.32 -32.24
CA ALA A 30 17.97 -3.81 -32.41
C ALA A 30 17.02 -4.32 -31.31
N LEU A 31 17.11 -5.60 -30.95
CA LEU A 31 16.32 -6.19 -29.86
C LEU A 31 16.66 -5.57 -28.50
N LEU A 32 17.94 -5.30 -28.23
CA LEU A 32 18.38 -4.65 -26.99
C LEU A 32 17.85 -3.22 -26.89
N ILE A 33 17.95 -2.44 -27.97
CA ILE A 33 17.42 -1.07 -28.04
C ILE A 33 15.91 -1.07 -27.80
N PHE A 34 15.17 -1.95 -28.49
CA PHE A 34 13.74 -2.10 -28.30
C PHE A 34 13.38 -2.45 -26.86
N THR A 35 14.12 -3.38 -26.25
CA THR A 35 13.91 -3.79 -24.85
C THR A 35 14.13 -2.63 -23.88
N VAL A 36 15.19 -1.85 -24.06
CA VAL A 36 15.47 -0.68 -23.21
C VAL A 36 14.39 0.38 -23.36
N ILE A 37 13.92 0.66 -24.59
CA ILE A 37 12.83 1.60 -24.84
C ILE A 37 11.54 1.12 -24.18
N ALA A 38 11.19 -0.16 -24.34
CA ALA A 38 9.99 -0.75 -23.75
C ALA A 38 10.01 -0.70 -22.21
N LEU A 39 11.14 -1.06 -21.58
CA LEU A 39 11.29 -0.98 -20.13
C LEU A 39 11.23 0.46 -19.62
N THR A 40 11.82 1.42 -20.36
CA THR A 40 11.75 2.83 -20.01
C THR A 40 10.32 3.37 -20.13
N ALA A 41 9.60 2.99 -21.19
CA ALA A 41 8.20 3.36 -21.37
C ALA A 41 7.31 2.78 -20.26
N ILE A 42 7.51 1.51 -19.89
CA ILE A 42 6.81 0.88 -18.76
C ILE A 42 7.11 1.64 -17.46
N TRP A 43 8.38 2.01 -17.20
CA TRP A 43 8.76 2.77 -16.01
C TRP A 43 8.12 4.17 -15.98
N VAL A 44 8.09 4.88 -17.12
CA VAL A 44 7.44 6.19 -17.25
C VAL A 44 5.93 6.07 -17.05
N LEU A 45 5.26 5.11 -17.71
CA LEU A 45 3.83 4.88 -17.57
C LEU A 45 3.48 4.48 -16.13
N TYR A 46 4.26 3.62 -15.50
CA TYR A 46 4.11 3.28 -14.09
C TYR A 46 4.23 4.53 -13.22
N ARG A 47 5.19 5.42 -13.49
CA ARG A 47 5.36 6.67 -12.75
C ARG A 47 4.26 7.69 -12.98
N LEU A 48 3.71 7.79 -14.19
CA LEU A 48 2.59 8.68 -14.51
C LEU A 48 1.27 8.17 -13.92
N ASP A 49 1.03 6.86 -13.91
CA ASP A 49 -0.16 6.25 -13.29
C ASP A 49 -0.09 6.22 -11.76
N SER A 50 1.12 6.18 -11.19
CA SER A 50 1.31 6.28 -9.73
C SER A 50 1.45 7.72 -9.20
N ALA A 51 1.55 8.73 -10.07
CA ALA A 51 1.64 10.15 -9.67
C ALA A 51 0.33 10.79 -9.13
N PRO A 52 -0.90 10.41 -9.58
CA PRO A 52 -2.13 11.04 -9.10
C PRO A 52 -2.73 10.30 -7.90
N VAL A 53 -2.24 9.11 -7.55
CA VAL A 53 -2.79 8.35 -6.44
C VAL A 53 -2.06 8.72 -5.16
N TRP A 54 -2.72 9.56 -4.35
CA TRP A 54 -2.35 9.97 -2.98
C TRP A 54 -1.36 11.12 -2.86
N GLU A 55 -1.75 12.31 -3.32
CA GLU A 55 -1.19 13.54 -2.76
C GLU A 55 -1.66 13.66 -1.30
N LEU A 56 -0.94 13.00 -0.38
CA LEU A 56 -1.25 12.98 1.07
C LEU A 56 -1.39 14.38 1.68
N ALA A 57 -0.81 15.40 1.03
CA ALA A 57 -0.97 16.80 1.39
C ALA A 57 -2.43 17.28 1.27
N LYS A 58 -3.26 16.64 0.43
CA LYS A 58 -4.68 16.94 0.27
C LYS A 58 -5.60 16.09 1.17
N VAL A 59 -5.05 15.26 2.06
CA VAL A 59 -5.89 14.52 3.04
C VAL A 59 -6.77 15.47 3.86
N ASP A 60 -6.31 16.70 4.09
CA ASP A 60 -7.07 17.74 4.76
C ASP A 60 -8.32 18.19 3.99
N GLU A 61 -8.35 18.04 2.66
CA GLU A 61 -9.52 18.36 1.81
C GLU A 61 -10.60 17.28 1.92
N PHE A 62 -10.19 16.01 2.08
CA PHE A 62 -11.10 14.86 2.12
C PHE A 62 -11.55 14.47 3.53
N THR A 63 -10.99 15.10 4.58
CA THR A 63 -11.33 14.80 5.97
C THR A 63 -12.01 16.01 6.60
N LYS A 64 -13.30 15.89 6.93
CA LYS A 64 -14.01 16.93 7.70
C LYS A 64 -13.21 17.27 8.96
N ALA A 65 -13.13 18.55 9.30
CA ALA A 65 -12.67 18.97 10.62
C ALA A 65 -13.55 18.29 11.67
N VAL A 66 -12.91 17.67 12.65
CA VAL A 66 -13.59 17.00 13.76
C VAL A 66 -13.15 17.71 15.02
N ASP A 67 -14.12 18.11 15.83
CA ASP A 67 -13.85 18.76 17.12
C ASP A 67 -13.29 17.71 18.09
N GLY A 68 -11.96 17.74 18.28
CA GLY A 68 -11.27 16.98 19.32
C GLY A 68 -9.93 16.39 18.88
N ASP A 69 -8.99 16.39 19.82
CA ASP A 69 -7.59 16.05 19.55
C ASP A 69 -7.29 14.55 19.45
N ARG A 70 -8.24 13.69 19.83
CA ARG A 70 -8.03 12.23 19.94
C ARG A 70 -8.77 11.52 18.84
N VAL A 71 -8.07 10.71 18.06
CA VAL A 71 -8.67 9.96 16.95
C VAL A 71 -8.22 8.51 16.94
N LEU A 72 -9.00 7.63 16.33
CA LEU A 72 -8.68 6.21 16.23
C LEU A 72 -8.61 5.78 14.77
N PHE A 73 -7.47 5.23 14.35
CA PHE A 73 -7.28 4.64 13.03
C PHE A 73 -7.37 3.12 13.12
N ALA A 74 -8.45 2.57 12.57
CA ALA A 74 -8.74 1.15 12.65
C ALA A 74 -8.32 0.41 11.39
N GLY A 75 -7.69 -0.75 11.59
CA GLY A 75 -7.29 -1.66 10.51
C GLY A 75 -7.15 -3.09 11.00
N SER A 76 -7.01 -4.02 10.06
CA SER A 76 -6.59 -5.39 10.36
C SER A 76 -5.07 -5.49 10.53
N TRP A 77 -4.29 -4.58 9.94
CA TRP A 77 -2.83 -4.53 10.02
C TRP A 77 -2.16 -5.86 9.66
N ASN A 78 -2.62 -6.51 8.59
CA ASN A 78 -2.19 -7.85 8.19
C ASN A 78 -1.41 -7.87 6.86
N PRO A 79 -0.07 -7.70 6.88
CA PRO A 79 0.74 -7.03 7.91
C PRO A 79 0.66 -5.48 7.79
N PRO A 80 1.22 -4.71 8.73
CA PRO A 80 1.43 -3.26 8.54
C PRO A 80 2.24 -2.99 7.26
N HIS A 81 1.94 -1.88 6.57
CA HIS A 81 2.57 -1.52 5.29
C HIS A 81 2.68 0.01 5.16
N ALA A 82 3.46 0.49 4.17
CA ALA A 82 3.77 1.91 3.99
C ALA A 82 2.53 2.82 3.94
N GLY A 83 1.46 2.40 3.24
CA GLY A 83 0.20 3.14 3.23
C GLY A 83 -0.43 3.38 4.62
N HIS A 84 -0.37 2.39 5.52
CA HIS A 84 -0.86 2.57 6.90
C HIS A 84 -0.02 3.60 7.66
N VAL A 85 1.30 3.55 7.49
CA VAL A 85 2.24 4.49 8.11
C VAL A 85 2.02 5.91 7.60
N ALA A 86 1.77 6.06 6.30
CA ALA A 86 1.51 7.36 5.69
C ALA A 86 0.24 8.02 6.27
N ILE A 87 -0.83 7.23 6.43
CA ILE A 87 -2.07 7.69 7.08
C ILE A 87 -1.81 8.05 8.54
N LEU A 88 -1.10 7.19 9.30
CA LEU A 88 -0.75 7.50 10.69
C LEU A 88 0.03 8.80 10.83
N ARG A 89 0.99 9.07 9.96
CA ARG A 89 1.75 10.34 9.95
C ARG A 89 0.85 11.53 9.66
N ALA A 90 -0.04 11.42 8.68
CA ALA A 90 -0.99 12.49 8.36
C ALA A 90 -1.90 12.79 9.56
N LEU A 91 -2.46 11.75 10.19
CA LEU A 91 -3.29 11.89 11.37
C LEU A 91 -2.51 12.45 12.57
N ALA A 92 -1.28 11.99 12.80
CA ALA A 92 -0.44 12.44 13.91
C ALA A 92 0.00 13.91 13.76
N ARG A 93 0.08 14.44 12.54
CA ARG A 93 0.35 15.87 12.31
C ARG A 93 -0.87 16.74 12.60
N ARG A 94 -2.07 16.25 12.27
CA ARG A 94 -3.33 17.00 12.38
C ARG A 94 -3.96 16.94 13.77
N HIS A 95 -3.86 15.80 14.44
CA HIS A 95 -4.51 15.53 15.72
C HIS A 95 -3.48 15.49 16.86
N GLY A 96 -3.90 15.83 18.07
CA GLY A 96 -3.04 15.78 19.24
C GLY A 96 -2.62 14.36 19.61
N HIS A 97 -3.50 13.37 19.43
CA HIS A 97 -3.20 11.97 19.72
C HIS A 97 -3.96 10.99 18.81
N VAL A 98 -3.28 9.94 18.36
CA VAL A 98 -3.83 8.92 17.46
C VAL A 98 -3.75 7.54 18.10
N TYR A 99 -4.84 6.79 18.07
CA TYR A 99 -4.87 5.38 18.44
C TYR A 99 -4.79 4.51 17.20
N ALA A 100 -3.69 3.76 17.03
CA ALA A 100 -3.59 2.73 16.01
C ALA A 100 -4.29 1.46 16.52
N CYS A 101 -5.50 1.18 16.05
CA CYS A 101 -6.31 0.09 16.54
C CYS A 101 -6.20 -1.14 15.64
N VAL A 102 -5.71 -2.24 16.21
CA VAL A 102 -5.68 -3.56 15.58
C VAL A 102 -6.97 -4.29 15.91
N GLY A 103 -7.86 -4.39 14.91
CA GLY A 103 -9.09 -5.15 15.03
C GLY A 103 -8.84 -6.66 14.89
N HIS A 104 -9.28 -7.42 15.88
CA HIS A 104 -9.37 -8.86 15.80
C HIS A 104 -10.80 -9.28 15.45
N ASN A 105 -10.96 -9.98 14.33
CA ASN A 105 -12.23 -10.55 13.91
C ASN A 105 -12.13 -12.07 13.98
N ALA A 106 -12.81 -12.68 14.96
CA ALA A 106 -12.78 -14.13 15.17
C ALA A 106 -13.25 -14.96 13.96
N LYS A 107 -14.03 -14.36 13.03
CA LYS A 107 -14.47 -15.02 11.80
C LYS A 107 -13.44 -14.99 10.66
N LYS A 108 -12.41 -14.13 10.76
CA LYS A 108 -11.39 -13.96 9.72
C LYS A 108 -10.10 -14.62 10.17
N THR A 109 -9.67 -15.66 9.46
CA THR A 109 -8.36 -16.27 9.65
C THR A 109 -7.29 -15.39 9.02
N TYR A 110 -6.32 -14.98 9.82
CA TYR A 110 -5.15 -14.23 9.36
C TYR A 110 -3.92 -15.12 9.43
N LEU A 111 -2.94 -14.89 8.55
CA LEU A 111 -1.65 -15.59 8.58
C LEU A 111 -0.82 -15.22 9.82
N VAL A 112 -1.07 -14.04 10.38
CA VAL A 112 -0.39 -13.50 11.55
C VAL A 112 -1.41 -13.23 12.63
N ASP A 113 -1.13 -13.67 13.85
CA ASP A 113 -2.03 -13.48 14.98
C ASP A 113 -2.21 -11.99 15.33
N ALA A 114 -3.34 -11.64 15.96
CA ALA A 114 -3.63 -10.28 16.38
C ALA A 114 -2.57 -9.71 17.33
N GLU A 115 -2.01 -10.52 18.24
CA GLU A 115 -0.96 -10.06 19.14
C GLU A 115 0.33 -9.74 18.38
N GLN A 116 0.73 -10.64 17.49
CA GLN A 116 1.89 -10.44 16.63
C GLN A 116 1.74 -9.21 15.73
N ARG A 117 0.56 -9.01 15.11
CA ARG A 117 0.29 -7.79 14.32
C ARG A 117 0.36 -6.54 15.17
N THR A 118 -0.15 -6.58 16.41
CA THR A 118 -0.06 -5.45 17.36
C THR A 118 1.39 -5.13 17.67
N GLN A 119 2.23 -6.14 17.88
CA GLN A 119 3.65 -5.95 18.12
C GLN A 119 4.38 -5.37 16.90
N LEU A 120 4.05 -5.83 15.69
CA LEU A 120 4.59 -5.24 14.46
C LEU A 120 4.22 -3.77 14.33
N VAL A 121 2.98 -3.39 14.65
CA VAL A 121 2.54 -1.99 14.61
C VAL A 121 3.30 -1.15 15.66
N ARG A 122 3.55 -1.69 16.86
CA ARG A 122 4.37 -1.01 17.88
C ARG A 122 5.78 -0.75 17.38
N VAL A 123 6.45 -1.75 16.82
CA VAL A 123 7.79 -1.60 16.24
C VAL A 123 7.82 -0.50 15.17
N VAL A 124 6.81 -0.47 14.30
CA VAL A 124 6.70 0.56 13.24
C VAL A 124 6.47 1.95 13.82
N VAL A 125 5.64 2.09 14.86
CA VAL A 125 5.39 3.36 15.55
C VAL A 125 6.63 3.84 16.30
N ASP A 126 7.31 2.94 17.00
CA ASP A 126 8.51 3.25 17.78
C ASP A 126 9.69 3.62 16.89
N ALA A 127 9.82 3.03 15.70
CA ALA A 127 10.86 3.35 14.74
C ALA A 127 10.72 4.77 14.14
N ASP A 128 9.54 5.37 14.22
CA ASP A 128 9.25 6.67 13.62
C ASP A 128 9.19 7.79 14.68
N PRO A 129 10.10 8.78 14.63
CA PRO A 129 10.14 9.88 15.60
C PRO A 129 8.84 10.70 15.69
N VAL A 130 8.11 10.83 14.58
CA VAL A 130 6.85 11.58 14.53
C VAL A 130 5.74 10.78 15.22
N LEU A 131 5.73 9.46 15.03
CA LEU A 131 4.66 8.60 15.54
C LEU A 131 4.87 8.25 17.01
N ARG A 132 6.10 7.99 17.45
CA ARG A 132 6.45 7.53 18.80
C ARG A 132 5.79 8.35 19.93
N ASN A 133 5.69 9.66 19.76
CA ASN A 133 5.16 10.56 20.80
C ASN A 133 3.65 10.84 20.67
N ARG A 134 3.04 10.48 19.54
CA ARG A 134 1.66 10.87 19.20
C ARG A 134 0.73 9.69 18.97
N VAL A 135 1.28 8.48 18.81
CA VAL A 135 0.52 7.28 18.47
C VAL A 135 0.59 6.25 19.58
N THR A 136 -0.57 5.80 20.06
CA THR A 136 -0.68 4.63 20.94
C THR A 136 -1.27 3.46 20.17
N VAL A 137 -0.63 2.29 20.26
CA VAL A 137 -1.15 1.06 19.63
C VAL A 137 -2.08 0.34 20.59
N VAL A 138 -3.31 0.07 20.14
CA VAL A 138 -4.33 -0.66 20.90
C VAL A 138 -4.82 -1.86 20.08
N ALA A 139 -5.20 -2.94 20.76
CA ALA A 139 -5.81 -4.10 20.14
C ALA A 139 -7.22 -4.27 20.71
N THR A 140 -8.19 -4.65 19.88
CA THR A 140 -9.55 -4.95 20.33
C THR A 140 -10.11 -6.17 19.63
N ALA A 141 -10.67 -7.09 20.41
CA ALA A 141 -11.48 -8.21 19.91
C ALA A 141 -12.97 -7.85 19.79
N GLY A 142 -13.36 -6.69 20.29
CA GLY A 142 -14.74 -6.20 20.26
C GLY A 142 -15.02 -5.25 19.09
N TYR A 143 -16.15 -4.56 19.17
CA TYR A 143 -16.49 -3.52 18.21
C TYR A 143 -15.57 -2.31 18.36
N VAL A 144 -14.84 -1.99 17.29
CA VAL A 144 -13.90 -0.87 17.21
C VAL A 144 -14.51 0.46 17.66
N TRP A 145 -15.78 0.73 17.34
CA TRP A 145 -16.45 1.96 17.77
C TRP A 145 -16.61 2.07 19.29
N ARG A 146 -16.77 0.94 20.00
CA ARG A 146 -16.82 0.94 21.48
C ARG A 146 -15.47 1.32 22.06
N GLU A 147 -14.40 0.83 21.44
CA GLU A 147 -13.03 1.16 21.83
C GLU A 147 -12.74 2.64 21.58
N ALA A 148 -13.14 3.17 20.42
CA ALA A 148 -13.05 4.60 20.12
C ALA A 148 -13.83 5.45 21.15
N LYS A 149 -15.04 5.03 21.52
CA LYS A 149 -15.85 5.69 22.56
C LYS A 149 -15.18 5.64 23.93
N ARG A 150 -14.67 4.47 24.34
CA ARG A 150 -13.93 4.29 25.61
C ARG A 150 -12.70 5.20 25.69
N LEU A 151 -11.99 5.34 24.57
CA LEU A 151 -10.82 6.21 24.43
C LEU A 151 -11.18 7.68 24.19
N LYS A 152 -12.47 8.05 24.20
CA LYS A 152 -12.96 9.41 23.96
C LYS A 152 -12.43 10.01 22.65
N CYS A 153 -12.41 9.19 21.59
CA CYS A 153 -11.99 9.65 20.27
C CYS A 153 -13.10 10.46 19.61
N ALA A 154 -12.75 11.60 19.03
CA ALA A 154 -13.66 12.45 18.28
C ALA A 154 -14.01 11.83 16.92
N ALA A 155 -13.06 11.11 16.31
CA ALA A 155 -13.27 10.44 15.02
C ALA A 155 -12.67 9.04 14.95
N LEU A 156 -13.30 8.26 14.07
CA LEU A 156 -12.85 6.94 13.64
C LEU A 156 -12.43 7.02 12.17
N TYR A 157 -11.15 6.79 11.90
CA TYR A 157 -10.59 6.71 10.55
C TYR A 157 -10.45 5.25 10.12
N ARG A 158 -10.74 5.00 8.84
CA ARG A 158 -10.54 3.70 8.18
C ARG A 158 -9.90 3.89 6.80
N GLY A 159 -8.99 2.99 6.46
CA GLY A 159 -8.38 2.98 5.14
C GLY A 159 -9.25 2.19 4.17
N VAL A 160 -9.82 2.86 3.18
CA VAL A 160 -10.56 2.23 2.08
C VAL A 160 -9.66 2.22 0.85
N ARG A 161 -9.39 1.04 0.28
CA ARG A 161 -8.50 0.92 -0.90
C ARG A 161 -9.27 1.04 -2.20
N SER A 162 -10.46 0.43 -2.27
CA SER A 162 -11.39 0.66 -3.37
C SER A 162 -12.84 0.65 -2.88
N TRP A 163 -13.60 1.67 -3.26
CA TRP A 163 -15.01 1.75 -2.91
C TRP A 163 -15.82 0.59 -3.50
N ARG A 164 -15.39 0.06 -4.66
CA ARG A 164 -16.05 -1.04 -5.36
C ARG A 164 -16.02 -2.36 -4.58
N ALA A 165 -14.93 -2.64 -3.87
CA ALA A 165 -14.81 -3.86 -3.06
C ALA A 165 -15.27 -3.66 -1.61
N ASP A 166 -14.94 -2.50 -1.02
CA ASP A 166 -15.10 -2.30 0.43
C ASP A 166 -16.39 -1.50 0.77
N GLY A 167 -16.93 -0.73 -0.16
CA GLY A 167 -17.95 0.31 0.09
C GLY A 167 -19.26 -0.21 0.71
N PHE A 168 -19.75 -1.38 0.28
CA PHE A 168 -20.96 -1.96 0.88
C PHE A 168 -20.74 -2.35 2.34
N SER A 169 -19.63 -3.03 2.64
CA SER A 169 -19.28 -3.43 4.01
C SER A 169 -19.01 -2.22 4.92
N GLU A 170 -18.39 -1.17 4.37
CA GLU A 170 -18.15 0.10 5.07
C GLU A 170 -19.45 0.85 5.36
N THR A 171 -20.40 0.87 4.42
CA THR A 171 -21.72 1.50 4.62
C THR A 171 -22.51 0.81 5.73
N VAL A 172 -22.55 -0.52 5.74
CA VAL A 172 -23.19 -1.30 6.81
C VAL A 172 -22.54 -0.98 8.17
N LEU A 173 -21.21 -0.92 8.22
CA LEU A 173 -20.49 -0.60 9.45
C LEU A 173 -20.69 0.86 9.90
N HIS A 174 -20.81 1.80 8.97
CA HIS A 174 -21.14 3.18 9.28
C HIS A 174 -22.54 3.31 9.90
N VAL A 175 -23.54 2.63 9.31
CA VAL A 175 -24.90 2.57 9.86
C VAL A 175 -24.89 1.95 11.26
N LEU A 176 -24.16 0.84 11.46
CA LEU A 176 -24.01 0.22 12.78
C LEU A 176 -23.38 1.18 13.79
N ASN A 177 -22.35 1.94 13.39
CA ASN A 177 -21.72 2.92 14.27
C ASN A 177 -22.67 4.07 14.64
N LEU A 178 -23.49 4.56 13.71
CA LEU A 178 -24.47 5.62 13.98
C LEU A 178 -25.63 5.13 14.87
N VAL A 179 -26.24 4.00 14.49
CA VAL A 179 -27.44 3.48 15.17
C VAL A 179 -27.10 2.93 16.55
N CYS A 180 -25.98 2.21 16.71
CA CYS A 180 -25.59 1.69 18.02
C CYS A 180 -25.15 2.79 18.99
N VAL A 181 -24.64 3.93 18.52
CA VAL A 181 -24.35 5.09 19.39
C VAL A 181 -25.64 5.68 19.95
N LEU A 182 -26.73 5.68 19.19
CA LEU A 182 -28.04 6.19 19.62
C LEU A 182 -28.80 5.21 20.53
N GLY A 183 -28.57 3.90 20.39
CA GLY A 183 -29.28 2.85 21.13
C GLY A 183 -28.73 2.50 22.52
N VAL A 184 -27.49 2.89 22.86
CA VAL A 184 -26.88 2.55 24.15
C VAL A 184 -27.13 3.66 25.17
N ARG A 185 -28.26 3.59 25.88
CA ARG A 185 -28.37 4.17 27.22
C ARG A 185 -27.28 3.53 28.08
N SER A 186 -26.48 4.38 28.71
CA SER A 186 -25.39 4.04 29.62
C SER A 186 -25.79 2.91 30.57
N PHE A 187 -25.15 1.75 30.42
CA PHE A 187 -25.06 0.79 31.51
C PHE A 187 -24.03 1.34 32.51
N PRO A 188 -24.39 1.49 33.80
CA PRO A 188 -23.43 1.89 34.81
C PRO A 188 -22.43 0.75 35.02
N SER A 189 -21.15 1.11 35.12
CA SER A 189 -20.12 0.30 35.77
C SER A 189 -20.32 0.29 37.27
#